data_AF-A0A2T5GLA7-F1
#
_entry.id   AF-A0A2T5GLA7-F1
#
_cell.length_a   1.000
_cell.length_b   1.000
_cell.length_c   1.000
_cell.angle_alpha   90.00
_cell.angle_beta   90.00
_cell.angle_gamma   90.00
#
_symmetry.space_group_name_H-M   'P 1'
#
loop_
_entity.id
_entity.type
_entity.pdbx_description
1 polymer ?
#
loop_
_entity_poly.entity_id
_entity_poly.type
_entity_poly.pdbx_seq_one_letter_code
_entity_poly.pdbx_strand_id
1 'polypeptide(L)'
;MMVMLLLPVTLMALIAWFKTRRSIAAAMLLAVGIAYVAALTLISIDPYFEDNGSIEYMEWRYRFVLALEVAGWLTPVTFPLILLVRAVLTRLRSGTRR
;
A
#
# COMPACT_ATOMS: atom_id res chain seq x y z
N MET A 1 20.15 26.35 31.34
CA MET A 1 18.81 26.53 30.73
C MET A 1 18.63 25.87 29.36
N MET A 2 19.66 25.72 28.49
CA MET A 2 19.51 25.06 27.17
C MET A 2 19.15 23.55 27.23
N VAL A 3 19.53 22.83 28.28
CA VAL A 3 19.28 21.37 28.40
C VAL A 3 17.80 21.03 28.66
N MET A 4 17.02 21.94 29.26
CA MET A 4 15.58 21.72 29.52
C MET A 4 14.70 21.75 28.25
N LEU A 5 15.17 22.35 27.15
CA LEU A 5 14.43 22.42 25.88
C LEU A 5 14.77 21.27 24.92
N LEU A 6 15.90 20.58 25.11
CA LEU A 6 16.30 19.47 24.23
C LEU A 6 15.44 18.22 24.44
N LEU A 7 15.05 17.94 25.69
CA LEU A 7 14.29 16.75 26.07
C LEU A 7 12.86 16.70 25.48
N PRO A 8 12.05 17.78 25.49
CA PRO A 8 10.75 17.77 24.82
C PRO A 8 10.86 17.70 23.29
N VAL A 9 11.90 18.32 22.70
CA VAL A 9 12.11 18.29 21.24
C VAL A 9 12.51 16.90 20.75
N THR A 10 13.42 16.22 21.45
CA THR A 10 13.81 14.85 21.10
C THR A 10 12.65 13.87 21.29
N LEU A 11 11.84 14.04 22.35
CA LEU A 11 10.65 13.23 22.57
C LEU A 11 9.60 13.45 21.47
N MET A 12 9.34 14.69 21.08
CA MET A 12 8.43 15.00 19.96
C MET A 12 8.95 14.43 18.64
N ALA A 13 10.25 14.53 18.36
CA ALA A 13 10.87 13.94 17.18
C ALA A 13 10.74 12.41 17.16
N LEU A 14 10.93 11.75 18.31
CA LEU A 14 10.77 10.31 18.46
C LEU A 14 9.32 9.87 18.24
N ILE A 15 8.36 10.56 18.85
CA ILE A 15 6.92 10.29 18.67
C ILE A 15 6.52 10.51 17.20
N ALA A 16 6.99 11.60 16.59
CA ALA A 16 6.74 11.90 15.18
C ALA A 16 7.35 10.83 14.26
N TRP A 17 8.55 10.33 14.58
CA TRP A 17 9.20 9.24 13.86
C TRP A 17 8.42 7.93 13.94
N PHE A 18 8.02 7.51 15.13
CA PHE A 18 7.22 6.29 15.31
C PHE A 18 5.84 6.41 14.65
N LYS A 19 5.19 7.57 14.76
CA LYS A 19 3.89 7.84 14.12
C LYS A 19 4.01 7.82 12.59
N THR A 20 5.07 8.41 12.05
CA THR A 20 5.35 8.41 10.61
C THR A 20 5.63 7.01 10.10
N ARG A 21 6.47 6.21 10.80
CA ARG A 21 6.73 4.81 10.45
C ARG A 21 5.47 3.95 10.45
N ARG A 22 4.64 4.05 11.50
CA ARG A 22 3.36 3.32 11.56
C ARG A 22 2.45 3.70 10.40
N SER A 23 2.40 4.98 10.06
CA SER A 23 1.58 5.47 8.97
C SER A 23 2.08 5.01 7.59
N ILE A 24 3.39 4.94 7.39
CA ILE A 24 4.00 4.44 6.15
C ILE A 24 3.77 2.94 6.02
N ALA A 25 4.01 2.18 7.09
CA ALA A 25 3.75 0.74 7.12
C ALA A 25 2.28 0.42 6.82
N ALA A 26 1.34 1.17 7.41
CA ALA A 26 -0.08 1.02 7.11
C ALA A 26 -0.40 1.32 5.64
N ALA A 27 0.20 2.36 5.05
CA ALA A 27 0.03 2.69 3.64
C ALA A 27 0.65 1.63 2.71
N MET A 28 1.80 1.06 3.06
CA MET A 28 2.40 -0.05 2.32
C MET A 28 1.55 -1.32 2.39
N LEU A 29 1.06 -1.69 3.58
CA LEU A 29 0.17 -2.84 3.74
C LEU A 29 -1.12 -2.66 2.94
N LEU A 30 -1.68 -1.45 2.94
CA LEU A 30 -2.85 -1.13 2.14
C LEU A 30 -2.54 -1.20 0.63
N ALA A 31 -1.38 -0.72 0.20
CA ALA A 31 -0.93 -0.78 -1.20
C ALA A 31 -0.80 -2.22 -1.70
N VAL A 32 -0.10 -3.07 -0.92
CA VAL A 32 0.06 -4.49 -1.21
C VAL A 32 -1.29 -5.19 -1.18
N GLY A 33 -2.14 -4.90 -0.19
CA GLY A 33 -3.46 -5.51 -0.08
C GLY A 33 -4.37 -5.19 -1.27
N ILE A 34 -4.45 -3.92 -1.68
CA ILE A 34 -5.24 -3.49 -2.85
C ILE A 34 -4.69 -4.12 -4.12
N ALA A 35 -3.37 -4.09 -4.32
CA ALA A 35 -2.71 -4.68 -5.48
C ALA A 35 -2.95 -6.19 -5.57
N TYR A 36 -2.88 -6.88 -4.43
CA TYR A 36 -3.13 -8.31 -4.34
C TYR A 36 -4.56 -8.68 -4.66
N VAL A 37 -5.55 -7.97 -4.09
CA VAL A 37 -6.96 -8.22 -4.40
C VAL A 37 -7.22 -7.99 -5.88
N ALA A 38 -6.72 -6.88 -6.45
CA ALA A 38 -6.86 -6.59 -7.88
C ALA A 38 -6.22 -7.68 -8.75
N ALA A 39 -4.99 -8.09 -8.45
CA ALA A 39 -4.28 -9.14 -9.18
C ALA A 39 -5.02 -10.49 -9.10
N LEU A 40 -5.45 -10.89 -7.89
CA LEU A 40 -6.17 -12.13 -7.70
C LEU A 40 -7.52 -12.12 -8.42
N THR A 41 -8.23 -10.98 -8.42
CA THR A 41 -9.48 -10.83 -9.18
C THR A 41 -9.23 -10.98 -10.68
N LEU A 42 -8.22 -10.31 -11.24
CA LEU A 42 -7.90 -10.39 -12.67
C LEU A 42 -7.53 -11.83 -13.08
N ILE A 43 -6.65 -12.48 -12.33
CA ILE A 43 -6.26 -13.89 -12.56
C ILE A 43 -7.45 -14.84 -12.38
N SER A 44 -8.44 -14.49 -11.55
CA SER A 44 -9.63 -15.32 -11.35
C SER A 44 -10.68 -15.13 -12.44
N ILE A 45 -10.73 -13.94 -13.07
CA ILE A 45 -11.59 -13.66 -14.23
C ILE A 45 -11.09 -14.44 -15.44
N ASP A 46 -9.77 -14.45 -15.65
CA ASP A 46 -9.12 -15.17 -16.73
C ASP A 46 -8.06 -16.15 -16.18
N PRO A 47 -8.46 -17.39 -15.85
CA PRO A 47 -7.59 -18.36 -15.21
C PRO A 47 -6.73 -19.20 -16.17
N TYR A 48 -6.63 -18.79 -17.44
CA TYR A 48 -5.87 -19.53 -18.44
C TYR A 48 -4.43 -19.03 -18.52
N PHE A 49 -3.48 -19.96 -18.58
CA PHE A 49 -2.04 -19.66 -18.50
C PHE A 49 -1.47 -19.10 -19.81
N GLU A 50 -2.04 -19.52 -20.94
CA GLU A 50 -1.57 -19.13 -22.28
C GLU A 50 -2.75 -18.90 -23.21
N ASP A 51 -2.64 -17.87 -24.06
CA ASP A 51 -3.50 -17.64 -25.24
C ASP A 51 -3.17 -18.62 -26.40
N ASN A 52 -2.55 -19.75 -26.09
CA ASN A 52 -2.07 -20.76 -27.05
C ASN A 52 -3.19 -21.70 -27.54
N GLY A 53 -4.44 -21.45 -27.13
CA GLY A 53 -5.59 -22.28 -27.49
C GLY A 53 -5.72 -23.58 -26.70
N SER A 54 -4.86 -23.83 -25.70
CA SER A 54 -5.02 -24.95 -24.76
C SER A 54 -5.82 -24.49 -23.53
N ILE A 55 -6.78 -25.31 -23.11
CA ILE A 55 -7.59 -25.05 -21.90
C ILE A 55 -6.80 -25.53 -20.68
N GLU A 56 -5.59 -25.00 -20.49
CA GLU A 56 -4.82 -25.28 -19.27
C GLU A 56 -5.26 -24.33 -18.16
N TYR A 57 -6.18 -24.84 -17.35
CA TYR A 57 -6.75 -24.13 -16.22
C TYR A 57 -5.73 -24.04 -15.09
N MET A 58 -5.41 -22.82 -14.66
CA MET A 58 -4.53 -22.59 -13.52
C MET A 58 -5.20 -23.05 -12.23
N GLU A 59 -4.61 -24.01 -11.52
CA GLU A 59 -5.13 -24.43 -10.22
C GLU A 59 -5.13 -23.28 -9.22
N TRP A 60 -6.10 -23.28 -8.31
CA TRP A 60 -6.33 -22.19 -7.36
C TRP A 60 -5.10 -21.83 -6.50
N ARG A 61 -4.29 -22.84 -6.12
CA ARG A 61 -3.05 -22.62 -5.35
C ARG A 61 -2.03 -21.76 -6.09
N TYR A 62 -1.94 -21.88 -7.41
CA TYR A 62 -0.99 -21.12 -8.22
C TYR A 62 -1.44 -19.68 -8.44
N ARG A 63 -2.77 -19.44 -8.48
CA ARG A 63 -3.33 -18.09 -8.60
C ARG A 63 -2.95 -17.19 -7.42
N PHE A 64 -2.95 -17.74 -6.21
CA PHE A 64 -2.55 -16.97 -5.02
C PHE A 64 -1.09 -16.56 -5.05
N VAL A 65 -0.21 -17.47 -5.45
CA VAL A 65 1.23 -17.19 -5.56
C VAL A 65 1.49 -16.15 -6.65
N LEU A 66 0.88 -16.33 -7.82
CA LEU A 66 0.99 -15.40 -8.93
C LEU A 66 0.41 -14.02 -8.58
N ALA A 67 -0.74 -13.97 -7.89
CA ALA A 67 -1.31 -12.72 -7.42
C ALA A 67 -0.40 -11.99 -6.44
N LEU A 68 0.33 -12.71 -5.58
CA LEU A 68 1.30 -12.12 -4.66
C LEU A 68 2.50 -11.53 -5.40
N GLU A 69 3.00 -12.23 -6.41
CA GLU A 69 4.10 -11.75 -7.26
C GLU A 69 3.68 -10.48 -8.02
N VAL A 70 2.53 -10.53 -8.70
CA VAL A 70 1.97 -9.37 -9.43
C VAL A 70 1.71 -8.20 -8.48
N ALA A 71 1.22 -8.45 -7.26
CA ALA A 71 1.05 -7.41 -6.25
C ALA A 71 2.39 -6.75 -5.87
N GLY A 72 3.46 -7.53 -5.77
CA GLY A 72 4.82 -7.02 -5.58
C GLY A 72 5.24 -6.05 -6.69
N TRP A 73 5.00 -6.42 -7.95
CA TRP A 73 5.27 -5.56 -9.11
C TRP A 73 4.42 -4.29 -9.16
N LEU A 74 3.17 -4.35 -8.68
CA LEU A 74 2.26 -3.21 -8.65
C LEU A 74 2.50 -2.26 -7.47
N THR A 75 3.12 -2.74 -6.39
CA THR A 75 3.34 -1.98 -5.15
C THR A 75 4.09 -0.65 -5.36
N PRO A 76 5.16 -0.56 -6.19
CA PRO A 76 5.82 0.71 -6.51
C PRO A 76 4.90 1.76 -7.14
N VAL A 77 3.80 1.35 -7.78
CA VAL A 77 2.82 2.24 -8.41
C VAL A 77 1.65 2.55 -7.46
N THR A 78 1.12 1.54 -6.76
CA THR A 78 -0.04 1.71 -5.87
C THR A 78 0.30 2.48 -4.60
N PHE A 79 1.50 2.29 -4.05
CA PHE A 79 1.95 2.99 -2.85
C PHE A 79 1.99 4.53 -3.00
N PRO A 80 2.66 5.12 -4.00
CA PRO A 80 2.66 6.57 -4.16
C PRO A 80 1.26 7.13 -4.46
N LEU A 81 0.39 6.38 -5.17
CA LEU A 81 -1.00 6.77 -5.39
C LEU A 81 -1.78 6.87 -4.08
N ILE A 82 -1.62 5.91 -3.17
CA ILE A 82 -2.28 5.96 -1.85
C ILE A 82 -1.81 7.16 -1.04
N LEU A 83 -0.51 7.48 -1.07
CA LEU A 83 0.02 8.68 -0.42
C LEU A 83 -0.54 9.97 -1.02
N LEU A 84 -0.67 10.03 -2.35
CA LEU A 84 -1.26 11.17 -3.06
C LEU A 84 -2.73 11.35 -2.68
N VAL A 85 -3.53 10.28 -2.73
CA VAL A 85 -4.94 10.30 -2.31
C VAL A 85 -5.07 10.80 -0.88
N ARG A 86 -4.25 10.27 0.03
CA ARG A 86 -4.24 10.73 1.42
C ARG A 86 -3.89 12.21 1.55
N ALA A 87 -2.92 12.71 0.79
CA ALA A 87 -2.55 14.13 0.79
C ALA A 87 -3.71 15.01 0.31
N VAL A 88 -4.38 14.61 -0.78
CA VAL A 88 -5.57 15.31 -1.32
C VAL A 88 -6.70 15.33 -0.29
N LEU A 89 -7.05 14.18 0.29
CA LEU A 89 -8.10 14.08 1.31
C LEU A 89 -7.81 14.93 2.55
N THR A 90 -6.53 14.97 2.98
CA THR A 90 -6.10 15.79 4.12
C THR A 90 -6.27 17.28 3.80
N ARG A 91 -5.91 17.69 2.58
CA ARG A 91 -6.07 19.08 2.12
C ARG A 91 -7.53 19.49 2.04
N LEU A 92 -8.40 18.65 1.46
CA LEU A 92 -9.84 18.91 1.39
C LEU A 92 -10.45 19.10 2.79
N ARG A 93 -10.14 18.20 3.72
CA ARG A 93 -10.63 18.28 5.10
C ARG A 93 -10.17 19.55 5.84
N SER A 94 -8.97 20.05 5.54
CA SER A 94 -8.46 21.29 6.13
C SER A 94 -9.13 22.55 5.56
N GLY A 95 -9.59 22.51 4.30
CA GLY A 95 -10.35 23.60 3.68
C GLY A 95 -11.78 23.72 4.21
N THR A 96 -12.43 22.59 4.56
CA THR A 96 -13.81 22.56 5.10
C THR A 96 -13.91 23.02 6.57
N ARG A 97 -12.79 23.23 7.27
CA ARG A 97 -12.75 23.68 8.68
C ARG A 97 -12.48 25.17 8.85
N ARG A 98 -12.35 25.93 7.76
CA ARG A 98 -12.33 27.40 7.76
C ARG A 98 -13.71 27.91 7.38
#